data_AF-A0A800D7Y8-F1
#
_entry.id   AF-A0A800D7Y8-F1
#
_cell.length_a   1.000
_cell.length_b   1.000
_cell.length_c   1.000
_cell.angle_alpha   90.00
_cell.angle_beta   90.00
_cell.angle_gamma   90.00
#
_symmetry.space_group_name_H-M   'P 1'
#
loop_
_entity.id
_entity.type
_entity.pdbx_description
1 polymer ?
#
loop_
_entity_poly.entity_id
_entity_poly.type
_entity_poly.pdbx_seq_one_letter_code
_entity_poly.pdbx_strand_id
1 'polypeptide(L)'
;GLPLHGHDLAGPYNISPIEAGFGSYVKFHKPYFIGRKALLEKEPTRRMEIVRFRMNEKGVRMARLGDPVVDKSGRYIGRVTSCALGTDGFQVGLAYVERRYNREGAQIGIIPLPARIPPAKPVEELDLGDRLLLQQWATVLARFPVEEGRARETPPQE
;
A
#
# COMPACT_ATOMS: atom_id res chain seq x y z
N GLY A 1 -10.64 3.54 -3.58
CA GLY A 1 -10.14 2.63 -2.52
C GLY A 1 -10.83 1.29 -2.52
N LEU A 2 -11.56 0.92 -3.57
CA LEU A 2 -12.05 -0.45 -3.73
C LEU A 2 -10.88 -1.36 -4.15
N PRO A 3 -10.86 -2.64 -3.75
CA PRO A 3 -9.78 -3.55 -4.06
C PRO A 3 -10.04 -4.18 -5.43
N LEU A 4 -8.97 -4.40 -6.21
CA LEU A 4 -9.04 -5.21 -7.42
C LEU A 4 -8.73 -6.67 -7.06
N HIS A 5 -9.63 -7.59 -7.38
CA HIS A 5 -9.39 -9.03 -7.22
C HIS A 5 -8.17 -9.45 -8.04
N GLY A 6 -7.30 -10.28 -7.45
CA GLY A 6 -6.03 -10.69 -8.03
C GLY A 6 -4.86 -9.73 -7.75
N HIS A 7 -5.12 -8.54 -7.21
CA HIS A 7 -4.10 -7.54 -6.88
C HIS A 7 -4.15 -7.14 -5.40
N ASP A 8 -5.25 -6.53 -4.97
CA ASP A 8 -5.45 -6.00 -3.61
C ASP A 8 -6.30 -6.93 -2.73
N LEU A 9 -6.86 -7.98 -3.33
CA LEU A 9 -7.62 -9.04 -2.69
C LEU A 9 -7.29 -10.36 -3.38
N ALA A 10 -7.01 -11.40 -2.60
CA ALA A 10 -6.46 -12.68 -3.08
C ALA A 10 -5.14 -12.47 -3.85
N GLY A 11 -5.00 -13.10 -5.02
CA GLY A 11 -3.87 -12.92 -5.91
C GLY A 11 -2.55 -13.53 -5.41
N PRO A 12 -1.41 -13.08 -5.98
CA PRO A 12 -0.08 -13.64 -5.69
C PRO A 12 0.35 -13.54 -4.23
N TYR A 13 -0.26 -12.63 -3.46
CA TYR A 13 0.09 -12.38 -2.06
C TYR A 13 -0.97 -12.93 -1.09
N ASN A 14 -1.99 -13.63 -1.60
CA ASN A 14 -3.07 -14.25 -0.83
C ASN A 14 -3.68 -13.30 0.22
N ILE A 15 -3.99 -12.07 -0.23
CA ILE A 15 -4.49 -10.99 0.63
C ILE A 15 -5.92 -11.32 1.04
N SER A 16 -6.16 -11.41 2.35
CA SER A 16 -7.48 -11.66 2.92
C SER A 16 -8.37 -10.41 2.86
N PRO A 17 -9.70 -10.57 2.93
CA PRO A 17 -10.60 -9.41 3.03
C PRO A 17 -10.27 -8.48 4.20
N ILE A 18 -9.76 -9.02 5.30
CA ILE A 18 -9.43 -8.22 6.49
C ILE A 18 -8.16 -7.40 6.25
N GLU A 19 -7.11 -8.02 5.69
CA GLU A 19 -5.90 -7.33 5.25
C GLU A 19 -6.20 -6.26 4.19
N ALA A 20 -7.18 -6.49 3.32
CA ALA A 20 -7.61 -5.51 2.33
C ALA A 20 -8.37 -4.31 2.92
N GLY A 21 -8.70 -4.32 4.22
CA GLY A 21 -9.50 -3.28 4.90
C GLY A 21 -11.01 -3.54 4.90
N PHE A 22 -11.45 -4.73 4.47
CA PHE A 22 -12.86 -5.12 4.35
C PHE A 22 -13.31 -6.09 5.47
N GLY A 23 -12.66 -6.03 6.63
CA GLY A 23 -13.00 -6.86 7.79
C GLY A 23 -14.46 -6.72 8.25
N SER A 24 -15.07 -5.54 8.12
CA SER A 24 -16.47 -5.28 8.47
C SER A 24 -17.48 -6.09 7.64
N TYR A 25 -17.07 -6.57 6.46
CA TYR A 25 -17.88 -7.43 5.59
C TYR A 25 -17.78 -8.91 5.96
N VAL A 26 -16.80 -9.30 6.78
CA VAL A 26 -16.63 -10.68 7.27
C VAL A 26 -17.48 -10.87 8.52
N LYS A 27 -18.51 -11.72 8.44
CA LYS A 27 -19.48 -11.93 9.52
C LYS A 27 -19.13 -13.16 10.36
N PHE A 28 -18.16 -13.01 11.27
CA PHE A 28 -17.69 -14.11 12.15
C PHE A 28 -18.75 -14.71 13.08
N HIS A 29 -19.85 -13.99 13.34
CA HIS A 29 -20.99 -14.47 14.12
C HIS A 29 -21.80 -15.56 13.39
N LYS A 30 -21.68 -15.67 12.06
CA LYS A 30 -22.33 -16.77 11.35
C LYS A 30 -21.65 -18.08 11.74
N PRO A 31 -22.43 -19.14 12.04
CA PRO A 31 -21.88 -20.41 12.52
C PRO A 31 -20.96 -21.05 11.47
N TYR A 32 -21.24 -20.86 10.18
CA TYR A 32 -20.48 -21.44 9.08
C TYR A 32 -20.40 -20.51 7.86
N PHE A 33 -19.22 -20.46 7.26
CA PHE A 33 -18.97 -20.03 5.88
C PHE A 33 -17.59 -20.54 5.43
N ILE A 34 -17.41 -20.70 4.12
CA ILE A 34 -16.13 -21.14 3.53
C ILE A 34 -15.03 -20.12 3.88
N GLY A 35 -13.95 -20.60 4.49
CA GLY A 35 -12.83 -19.75 4.92
C GLY A 35 -12.92 -19.18 6.35
N ARG A 36 -14.01 -19.43 7.10
CA ARG A 36 -14.18 -18.92 8.48
C ARG A 36 -13.03 -19.29 9.40
N LYS A 37 -12.70 -20.59 9.48
CA LYS A 37 -11.63 -21.11 10.33
C LYS A 37 -10.27 -20.51 9.96
N ALA A 38 -9.95 -20.51 8.66
CA ALA A 38 -8.69 -19.96 8.15
C ALA A 38 -8.53 -18.46 8.49
N LEU A 39 -9.60 -17.66 8.39
CA LEU A 39 -9.55 -16.24 8.78
C LEU A 39 -9.37 -16.05 10.28
N LEU A 40 -10.02 -16.87 11.11
CA LEU A 40 -9.85 -16.82 12.57
C LEU A 40 -8.44 -17.17 13.03
N GLU A 41 -7.78 -18.10 12.33
CA GLU A 41 -6.39 -18.49 12.61
C GLU A 41 -5.38 -17.44 12.11
N LYS A 42 -5.66 -16.82 10.97
CA LYS A 42 -4.79 -15.82 10.35
C LYS A 42 -4.83 -14.45 11.04
N GLU A 43 -6.00 -14.02 11.51
CA GLU A 43 -6.20 -12.66 12.02
C GLU A 43 -5.30 -12.30 13.23
N PRO A 44 -5.14 -13.16 14.26
CA PRO A 44 -4.26 -12.85 15.40
C PRO A 44 -2.79 -12.69 15.02
N THR A 45 -2.36 -13.33 13.94
CA THR A 45 -0.96 -13.33 13.48
C THR A 45 -0.72 -12.39 12.29
N ARG A 46 -1.73 -11.61 11.89
CA ARG A 46 -1.66 -10.69 10.75
C ARG A 46 -0.60 -9.61 10.98
N ARG A 47 0.39 -9.57 10.09
CA ARG A 47 1.47 -8.58 10.11
C ARG A 47 1.38 -7.53 9.01
N MET A 48 0.58 -7.78 7.98
CA MET A 48 0.50 -6.98 6.78
C MET A 48 -0.92 -6.44 6.58
N GLU A 49 -1.06 -5.35 5.84
CA GLU A 49 -2.36 -4.82 5.41
C GLU A 49 -2.21 -3.94 4.17
N ILE A 50 -3.33 -3.68 3.50
CA ILE A 50 -3.40 -2.75 2.39
C ILE A 50 -3.51 -1.33 2.91
N VAL A 51 -2.58 -0.48 2.49
CA VAL A 51 -2.64 0.97 2.66
C VAL A 51 -2.96 1.65 1.34
N ARG A 52 -3.58 2.83 1.42
CA ARG A 52 -3.71 3.74 0.28
C ARG A 52 -2.63 4.80 0.36
N PHE A 53 -2.01 5.13 -0.75
CA PHE A 53 -0.98 6.17 -0.79
C PHE A 53 -1.20 7.11 -1.98
N ARG A 54 -0.55 8.27 -1.92
CA ARG A 54 -0.39 9.22 -3.03
C ARG A 54 1.07 9.57 -3.16
N MET A 55 1.61 9.56 -4.38
CA MET A 55 2.96 10.03 -4.65
C MET A 55 3.06 11.53 -4.35
N ASN A 56 4.18 11.98 -3.77
CA ASN A 56 4.35 13.38 -3.39
C ASN A 56 4.69 14.29 -4.58
N GLU A 57 5.11 13.71 -5.70
CA GLU A 57 5.55 14.42 -6.90
C GLU A 57 4.78 13.97 -8.15
N LYS A 58 4.62 14.88 -9.11
CA LYS A 58 4.03 14.61 -10.43
C LYS A 58 5.12 14.20 -11.42
N GLY A 59 4.72 13.53 -12.49
CA GLY A 59 5.64 13.15 -13.59
C GLY A 59 6.68 12.09 -13.21
N VAL A 60 6.63 11.57 -11.98
CA VAL A 60 7.47 10.46 -11.55
C VAL A 60 7.04 9.15 -12.22
N ARG A 61 7.95 8.17 -12.25
CA ARG A 61 7.70 6.88 -12.89
C ARG A 61 6.44 6.20 -12.31
N MET A 62 5.63 5.61 -13.18
CA MET A 62 4.41 4.91 -12.77
C MET A 62 4.75 3.71 -11.88
N ALA A 63 4.22 3.69 -10.65
CA ALA A 63 4.31 2.54 -9.77
C ALA A 63 3.43 1.38 -10.28
N ARG A 64 3.91 0.15 -10.13
CA ARG A 64 3.28 -1.07 -10.67
C ARG A 64 3.19 -2.16 -9.61
N LEU A 65 2.38 -3.17 -9.89
CA LEU A 65 2.28 -4.37 -9.07
C LEU A 65 3.67 -4.96 -8.81
N GLY A 66 4.00 -5.14 -7.54
CA GLY A 66 5.26 -5.74 -7.10
C GLY A 66 6.39 -4.75 -6.82
N ASP A 67 6.23 -3.46 -7.15
CA ASP A 67 7.26 -2.45 -6.85
C ASP A 67 7.52 -2.39 -5.33
N PRO A 68 8.80 -2.44 -4.88
CA PRO A 68 9.12 -2.41 -3.47
C PRO A 68 8.66 -1.14 -2.78
N VAL A 69 8.17 -1.30 -1.55
CA VAL A 69 7.87 -0.21 -0.63
C VAL A 69 8.87 -0.27 0.52
N VAL A 70 9.44 0.89 0.85
CA VAL A 70 10.44 1.05 1.90
C VAL A 70 10.01 2.11 2.92
N ASP A 71 10.55 2.03 4.13
CA ASP A 71 10.42 3.09 5.11
C ASP A 71 11.47 4.20 4.94
N LYS A 72 11.48 5.15 5.88
CA LYS A 72 12.43 6.29 5.86
C LYS A 72 13.90 5.88 5.90
N SER A 73 14.21 4.71 6.46
CA SER A 73 15.58 4.18 6.52
C SER A 73 15.95 3.34 5.30
N GLY A 74 15.03 3.17 4.34
CA GLY A 74 15.23 2.30 3.17
C GLY A 74 14.94 0.83 3.45
N ARG A 75 14.44 0.47 4.64
CA ARG A 75 14.07 -0.92 4.94
C ARG A 75 12.85 -1.31 4.11
N TYR A 76 12.90 -2.49 3.51
CA TYR A 76 11.76 -3.10 2.82
C TYR A 76 10.60 -3.38 3.79
N ILE A 77 9.42 -2.85 3.49
CA ILE A 77 8.22 -2.99 4.33
C ILE A 77 7.01 -3.55 3.58
N GLY A 78 7.13 -3.79 2.28
CA GLY A 78 6.02 -4.26 1.47
C GLY A 78 6.17 -4.00 -0.01
N ARG A 79 5.04 -4.00 -0.72
CA ARG A 79 5.00 -3.85 -2.17
C ARG A 79 3.73 -3.16 -2.64
N VAL A 80 3.83 -2.46 -3.76
CA VAL A 80 2.66 -1.89 -4.44
C VAL A 80 1.81 -3.00 -5.02
N THR A 81 0.49 -2.89 -4.90
CA THR A 81 -0.48 -3.84 -5.47
C THR A 81 -1.18 -3.26 -6.69
N SER A 82 -1.56 -1.99 -6.62
CA SER A 82 -2.19 -1.27 -7.73
C SER A 82 -1.86 0.21 -7.68
N CYS A 83 -1.87 0.89 -8.83
CA CYS A 83 -1.64 2.33 -8.92
C CYS A 83 -2.36 2.90 -10.15
N ALA A 84 -2.85 4.14 -10.04
CA ALA A 84 -3.49 4.87 -11.13
C ALA A 84 -3.08 6.35 -11.10
N LEU A 85 -3.12 7.00 -12.26
CA LEU A 85 -2.92 8.45 -12.38
C LEU A 85 -4.24 9.18 -12.12
N GLY A 86 -4.24 10.07 -11.13
CA GLY A 86 -5.35 10.98 -10.86
C GLY A 86 -5.44 12.10 -11.89
N THR A 87 -6.61 12.72 -11.99
CA THR A 87 -6.84 13.89 -12.86
C THR A 87 -6.05 15.13 -12.42
N ASP A 88 -5.64 15.18 -11.16
CA ASP A 88 -4.74 16.18 -10.59
C ASP A 88 -3.27 15.98 -10.99
N GLY A 89 -2.96 14.89 -11.72
CA GLY A 89 -1.62 14.54 -12.17
C GLY A 89 -0.77 13.81 -11.12
N PHE A 90 -1.33 13.50 -9.95
CA PHE A 90 -0.65 12.69 -8.94
C PHE A 90 -1.04 11.22 -9.08
N GLN A 91 -0.09 10.33 -8.83
CA GLN A 91 -0.39 8.91 -8.76
C GLN A 91 -0.97 8.56 -7.39
N VAL A 92 -2.04 7.76 -7.40
CA VAL A 92 -2.68 7.22 -6.20
C VAL A 92 -2.74 5.71 -6.35
N GLY A 93 -2.32 5.00 -5.32
CA GLY A 93 -2.23 3.54 -5.36
C GLY A 93 -2.55 2.88 -4.03
N LEU A 94 -2.48 1.55 -4.07
CA LEU A 94 -2.57 0.66 -2.93
C LEU A 94 -1.26 -0.12 -2.80
N ALA A 95 -0.88 -0.39 -1.56
CA ALA A 95 0.30 -1.18 -1.25
C ALA A 95 0.02 -2.14 -0.10
N TYR A 96 0.57 -3.34 -0.18
CA TYR A 96 0.53 -4.35 0.86
C TYR A 96 1.79 -4.23 1.71
N VAL A 97 1.66 -3.66 2.90
CA VAL A 97 2.78 -3.26 3.77
C VAL A 97 2.60 -3.80 5.17
N GLU A 98 3.67 -3.78 5.96
CA GLU A 98 3.59 -4.08 7.38
C GLU A 98 2.60 -3.14 8.10
N ARG A 99 1.77 -3.72 8.97
CA ARG A 99 0.64 -3.06 9.65
C ARG A 99 1.03 -1.77 10.39
N ARG A 100 2.23 -1.72 10.97
CA ARG A 100 2.74 -0.55 11.69
C ARG A 100 2.90 0.71 10.82
N TYR A 101 2.87 0.58 9.49
CA TYR A 101 2.96 1.70 8.55
C TYR A 101 1.60 2.21 8.04
N ASN A 102 0.48 1.61 8.47
CA ASN A 102 -0.86 2.11 8.16
C ASN A 102 -1.27 3.27 9.09
N ARG A 103 -0.46 4.33 9.09
CA ARG A 103 -0.78 5.58 9.76
C ARG A 103 -1.00 6.63 8.68
N GLU A 104 -2.16 7.27 8.70
CA GLU A 104 -2.44 8.41 7.82
C GLU A 104 -1.37 9.50 8.00
N GLY A 105 -0.89 10.04 6.88
CA GLY A 105 0.23 11.00 6.85
C GLY A 105 1.62 10.38 6.97
N ALA A 106 1.75 9.06 7.18
CA ALA A 106 3.07 8.41 7.18
C ALA A 106 3.74 8.53 5.81
N GLN A 107 5.05 8.76 5.82
CA GLN A 107 5.87 8.77 4.61
C GLN A 107 6.41 7.37 4.32
N ILE A 108 6.22 6.92 3.09
CA ILE A 108 6.78 5.67 2.56
C ILE A 108 7.53 5.97 1.27
N GLY A 109 8.57 5.19 0.98
CA GLY A 109 9.26 5.23 -0.30
C GLY A 109 8.75 4.12 -1.20
N ILE A 110 8.53 4.41 -2.48
CA ILE A 110 8.23 3.40 -3.50
C ILE A 110 9.40 3.37 -4.47
N ILE A 111 9.88 2.19 -4.85
CA ILE A 111 10.97 2.03 -5.81
C ILE A 111 10.37 1.50 -7.12
N PRO A 112 10.03 2.35 -8.10
CA PRO A 112 9.40 1.87 -9.31
C PRO A 112 10.41 1.16 -10.20
N LEU A 113 10.20 -0.13 -10.45
CA LEU A 113 11.17 -0.95 -11.16
C LEU A 113 11.10 -0.68 -12.67
N PRO A 114 12.25 -0.62 -13.35
CA PRO A 114 12.28 -0.64 -14.80
C PRO A 114 11.83 -2.00 -15.36
N ALA A 115 11.32 -2.01 -16.59
CA ALA A 115 10.91 -3.25 -17.25
C ALA A 115 12.08 -4.26 -17.37
N ARG A 116 13.31 -3.73 -17.47
CA ARG A 116 14.55 -4.48 -17.38
C ARG A 116 15.37 -3.90 -16.23
N ILE A 117 15.58 -4.69 -15.20
CA ILE A 117 16.41 -4.32 -14.05
C ILE A 117 17.87 -4.50 -14.50
N PRO A 118 18.67 -3.42 -14.58
CA PRO A 118 20.10 -3.57 -14.84
C PRO A 118 20.76 -4.29 -13.66
N PRO A 119 21.87 -5.02 -13.89
CA PRO A 119 22.63 -5.59 -12.79
C PRO A 119 23.07 -4.46 -11.86
N ALA A 120 22.74 -4.60 -10.57
CA ALA A 120 23.13 -3.62 -9.56
C ALA A 120 24.62 -3.80 -9.25
N LYS A 121 25.40 -2.73 -9.43
CA LYS A 121 26.73 -2.65 -8.86
C LYS A 121 26.61 -2.38 -7.34
N PRO A 122 27.50 -2.95 -6.51
CA PRO A 122 27.67 -2.49 -5.13
C PRO A 122 27.86 -0.97 -5.10
N VAL A 123 27.38 -0.33 -4.04
CA VAL A 123 27.42 1.15 -3.94
C VAL A 123 28.86 1.66 -3.90
N GLU A 124 29.77 0.83 -3.41
CA GLU A 124 31.21 1.08 -3.32
C GLU A 124 31.91 1.04 -4.69
N GLU A 125 31.29 0.44 -5.72
CA GLU A 125 31.87 0.19 -7.05
C GLU A 125 31.24 1.08 -8.14
N LEU A 126 30.60 2.19 -7.77
CA LEU A 126 29.93 3.07 -8.73
C LEU A 126 30.89 3.95 -9.52
N ASP A 127 30.67 4.02 -10.83
CA ASP A 127 31.39 4.90 -11.75
C ASP A 127 30.57 6.16 -12.09
N LEU A 128 31.25 7.20 -12.58
CA LEU A 128 30.59 8.40 -13.08
C LEU A 128 29.61 8.06 -14.21
N GLY A 129 28.32 8.35 -13.98
CA GLY A 129 27.23 8.09 -14.92
C GLY A 129 26.37 6.87 -14.60
N ASP A 130 26.77 6.04 -13.63
CA ASP A 130 25.92 4.95 -13.15
C ASP A 130 24.64 5.48 -12.50
N ARG A 131 23.54 4.74 -12.71
CA ARG A 131 22.22 5.11 -12.18
C ARG A 131 21.78 4.14 -11.11
N LEU A 132 21.47 4.68 -9.93
CA LEU A 132 20.82 3.94 -8.86
C LEU A 132 19.29 4.02 -8.96
N LEU A 133 18.63 2.95 -8.56
CA LEU A 133 17.18 2.95 -8.37
C LEU A 133 16.88 3.58 -7.02
N LEU A 134 16.43 4.83 -7.05
CA LEU A 134 16.02 5.56 -5.86
C LEU A 134 14.52 5.42 -5.62
N GLN A 135 14.14 5.47 -4.36
CA GLN A 135 12.76 5.57 -3.95
C GLN A 135 12.18 6.95 -4.29
N GLN A 136 10.91 6.96 -4.65
CA GLN A 136 10.06 8.14 -4.77
C GLN A 136 9.15 8.19 -3.56
N TRP A 137 9.03 9.36 -2.95
CA TRP A 137 8.27 9.51 -1.72
C TRP A 137 6.77 9.56 -1.99
N ALA A 138 6.02 8.88 -1.12
CA ALA A 138 4.57 8.87 -1.11
C ALA A 138 4.06 9.05 0.32
N THR A 139 2.86 9.62 0.42
CA THR A 139 2.15 9.83 1.68
C THR A 139 1.01 8.82 1.79
N VAL A 140 0.93 8.12 2.92
CA VAL A 140 -0.19 7.24 3.26
C VAL A 140 -1.43 8.09 3.52
N LEU A 141 -2.53 7.75 2.86
CA LEU A 141 -3.83 8.39 2.97
C LEU A 141 -4.79 7.52 3.78
N ALA A 142 -5.95 8.09 4.14
CA ALA A 142 -7.08 7.31 4.63
C ALA A 142 -7.41 6.16 3.67
N ARG A 143 -7.56 4.94 4.23
CA ARG A 143 -7.77 3.71 3.45
C ARG A 143 -8.95 3.83 2.49
N PHE A 144 -10.02 4.45 2.96
CA PHE A 144 -11.21 4.78 2.19
C PHE A 144 -11.28 6.30 2.02
N PRO A 145 -11.58 6.80 0.80
CA PRO A 145 -11.81 8.22 0.62
C PRO A 145 -12.95 8.68 1.55
N VAL A 146 -12.72 9.78 2.24
CA VAL A 146 -13.77 10.51 2.96
C VAL A 146 -14.27 11.58 1.99
N GLU A 147 -15.58 11.77 1.87
CA GLU A 147 -16.12 12.87 1.05
C GLU A 147 -15.65 14.21 1.61
N GLU A 148 -15.02 15.03 0.76
CA GLU A 148 -14.70 16.43 1.06
C GLU A 148 -16.01 17.23 1.10
N GLY A 149 -16.73 17.13 2.21
CA GLY A 149 -18.04 17.78 2.40
C GLY A 149 -18.65 17.53 3.78
N ARG A 150 -18.23 16.47 4.47
CA ARG A 150 -18.59 16.26 5.88
C ARG A 150 -17.41 16.66 6.75
N ALA A 151 -17.22 17.97 6.91
CA ALA A 151 -16.42 18.48 8.01
C ALA A 151 -16.91 17.78 9.29
N ARG A 152 -15.97 17.32 10.11
CA ARG A 152 -16.27 16.70 11.40
C ARG A 152 -17.08 17.70 12.22
N GLU A 153 -18.39 17.52 12.27
CA GLU A 153 -19.23 18.18 13.26
C GLU A 153 -18.65 17.79 14.62
N THR A 154 -17.92 18.72 15.21
CA THR A 154 -17.48 18.60 16.59
C THR A 154 -18.76 18.73 17.42
N PRO A 155 -19.13 17.71 18.22
CA PRO A 155 -20.30 17.86 19.08
C PRO A 155 -20.06 19.06 20.01
N PRO A 156 -21.07 19.91 20.23
CA PRO A 156 -20.94 21.03 21.16
C PRO A 156 -20.54 20.47 22.53
N GLN A 157 -19.50 21.08 23.11
CA GLN A 157 -19.13 20.82 24.48
C GLN A 157 -20.27 21.32 25.37
N GLU A 158 -20.83 20.42 26.17
CA GLU A 158 -21.82 20.69 27.21
C GLU A 158 -21.17 21.28 28.47
#